data_AF-A0AAU0LXT6-F1
#
_entry.id   AF-A0AAU0LXT6-F1
#
_cell.length_a   1.000
_cell.length_b   1.000
_cell.length_c   1.000
_cell.angle_alpha   90.00
_cell.angle_beta   90.00
_cell.angle_gamma   90.00
#
_symmetry.space_group_name_H-M   'P 1'
#
loop_
_entity.id
_entity.type
_entity.pdbx_description
1 polymer ?
#
loop_
_entity_poly.entity_id
_entity_poly.type
_entity_poly.pdbx_seq_one_letter_code
_entity_poly.pdbx_strand_id
1 'polypeptide(L)'
;MNGRWIANTNYQEQLLDTTWEQAIFKINDLNSIAALTYHINYYLEGLLMAFEHGKLEISDKYSFDIPPIRSKADWNALVDRFLKNAATFADNIAQFEENLFDQPFIDKKYGSYLRNIEGVIEHSYYHLGQISLIKKLILQSE
;
A
#
# COMPACT_ATOMS: atom_id res chain seq x y z
N MET A 1 15.49 -6.77 4.64
CA MET A 1 14.58 -7.73 5.33
C MET A 1 13.42 -8.08 4.40
N ASN A 2 12.80 -9.26 4.55
CA ASN A 2 11.71 -9.73 3.65
C ASN A 2 10.28 -9.38 4.14
N GLY A 3 10.14 -8.44 5.08
CA GLY A 3 8.85 -7.97 5.59
C GLY A 3 8.14 -8.87 6.61
N ARG A 4 8.71 -10.03 7.00
CA ARG A 4 8.02 -11.00 7.88
C ARG A 4 8.10 -10.73 9.38
N TRP A 5 8.95 -9.79 9.82
CA TRP A 5 9.24 -9.59 11.24
C TRP A 5 7.99 -9.30 12.11
N ILE A 6 7.03 -8.54 11.57
CA ILE A 6 5.86 -8.08 12.34
C ILE A 6 4.71 -9.10 12.35
N ALA A 7 4.40 -9.73 11.22
CA ALA A 7 3.18 -10.52 11.06
C ALA A 7 3.42 -11.96 10.57
N ASN A 8 4.69 -12.39 10.48
CA ASN A 8 5.10 -13.66 9.85
C ASN A 8 4.60 -13.85 8.39
N THR A 9 4.15 -12.76 7.76
CA THR A 9 3.73 -12.66 6.36
C THR A 9 4.01 -11.23 5.86
N ASN A 10 3.70 -10.94 4.60
CA ASN A 10 3.84 -9.63 3.99
C ASN A 10 2.83 -9.45 2.83
N TYR A 11 2.75 -8.23 2.27
CA TYR A 11 1.89 -7.95 1.11
C TYR A 11 2.20 -8.86 -0.07
N GLN A 12 3.47 -9.00 -0.46
CA GLN A 12 3.85 -9.78 -1.63
C GLN A 12 3.30 -11.22 -1.59
N GLU A 13 3.43 -11.89 -0.45
CA GLU A 13 2.89 -13.23 -0.24
C GLU A 13 1.37 -13.26 -0.31
N GLN A 14 0.68 -12.33 0.38
CA GLN A 14 -0.78 -12.31 0.37
C GLN A 14 -1.34 -12.02 -1.04
N LEU A 15 -0.73 -11.09 -1.77
CA LEU A 15 -1.21 -10.63 -3.07
C LEU A 15 -0.90 -11.60 -4.21
N LEU A 16 0.31 -12.18 -4.26
CA LEU A 16 0.69 -13.12 -5.33
C LEU A 16 -0.08 -14.44 -5.25
N ASP A 17 -0.55 -14.80 -4.06
CA ASP A 17 -1.36 -15.99 -3.81
C ASP A 17 -2.88 -15.68 -3.83
N THR A 18 -3.31 -14.55 -4.39
CA THR A 18 -4.73 -14.17 -4.52
C THR A 18 -5.11 -14.11 -6.00
N THR A 19 -6.20 -14.78 -6.41
CA THR A 19 -6.72 -14.67 -7.79
C THR A 19 -7.43 -13.34 -8.02
N TRP A 20 -7.63 -12.92 -9.27
CA TRP A 20 -8.33 -11.67 -9.54
C TRP A 20 -9.80 -11.73 -9.13
N GLU A 21 -10.45 -12.91 -9.21
CA GLU A 21 -11.82 -13.14 -8.73
C GLU A 21 -11.90 -12.95 -7.21
N GLN A 22 -10.95 -13.54 -6.46
CA GLN A 22 -10.84 -13.33 -5.01
C GLN A 22 -10.53 -11.87 -4.67
N ALA A 23 -9.69 -11.21 -5.47
CA ALA A 23 -9.29 -9.83 -5.24
C ALA A 23 -10.47 -8.85 -5.32
N ILE A 24 -11.40 -9.07 -6.27
CA ILE A 24 -12.59 -8.22 -6.44
C ILE A 24 -13.78 -8.68 -5.58
N PHE A 25 -13.71 -9.87 -4.98
CA PHE A 25 -14.79 -10.39 -4.17
C PHE A 25 -15.08 -9.48 -2.98
N LYS A 26 -16.37 -9.21 -2.75
CA LYS A 26 -16.86 -8.25 -1.76
C LYS A 26 -17.69 -9.01 -0.72
N ILE A 27 -17.24 -8.96 0.54
CA ILE A 27 -17.96 -9.53 1.68
C ILE A 27 -18.74 -8.41 2.37
N ASN A 28 -20.05 -8.36 2.16
CA ASN A 28 -20.92 -7.31 2.69
C ASN A 28 -20.31 -5.91 2.43
N ASP A 29 -20.21 -5.09 3.47
CA ASP A 29 -19.68 -3.74 3.39
C ASP A 29 -18.15 -3.64 3.51
N LEU A 30 -17.43 -4.76 3.74
CA LEU A 30 -15.96 -4.77 3.84
C LEU A 30 -15.31 -4.34 2.52
N ASN A 31 -14.17 -3.66 2.57
CA ASN A 31 -13.38 -3.41 1.35
C ASN A 31 -12.94 -4.74 0.72
N SER A 32 -12.83 -4.79 -0.61
CA SER A 32 -12.22 -5.94 -1.29
C SER A 32 -10.70 -5.89 -1.16
N ILE A 33 -10.02 -7.03 -1.39
CA ILE A 33 -8.55 -7.07 -1.38
C ILE A 33 -7.99 -6.09 -2.42
N ALA A 34 -8.57 -6.05 -3.62
CA ALA A 34 -8.18 -5.13 -4.67
C ALA A 34 -8.28 -3.66 -4.23
N ALA A 35 -9.39 -3.29 -3.58
CA ALA A 35 -9.59 -1.92 -3.09
C ALA A 35 -8.54 -1.53 -2.05
N LEU A 36 -8.19 -2.43 -1.13
CA LEU A 36 -7.16 -2.20 -0.12
C LEU A 36 -5.75 -2.12 -0.73
N THR A 37 -5.44 -2.95 -1.71
CA THR A 37 -4.17 -2.90 -2.45
C THR A 37 -4.01 -1.58 -3.20
N TYR A 38 -5.05 -1.16 -3.92
CA TYR A 38 -5.07 0.12 -4.61
C TYR A 38 -4.90 1.28 -3.62
N HIS A 39 -5.62 1.23 -2.50
CA HIS A 39 -5.58 2.26 -1.48
C HIS A 39 -4.18 2.53 -0.94
N ILE A 40 -3.45 1.48 -0.53
CA ILE A 40 -2.07 1.65 -0.07
C ILE A 40 -1.15 2.09 -1.22
N ASN A 41 -1.31 1.51 -2.41
CA ASN A 41 -0.51 1.94 -3.56
C ASN A 41 -0.68 3.43 -3.88
N TYR A 42 -1.90 3.96 -3.73
CA TYR A 42 -2.20 5.38 -3.96
C TYR A 42 -1.37 6.29 -3.05
N TYR A 43 -1.24 5.94 -1.76
CA TYR A 43 -0.37 6.69 -0.84
C TYR A 43 1.11 6.52 -1.19
N LEU A 44 1.55 5.32 -1.56
CA LEU A 44 2.94 5.10 -1.99
C LEU A 44 3.29 5.94 -3.21
N GLU A 45 2.42 5.99 -4.23
CA GLU A 45 2.61 6.84 -5.41
C GLU A 45 2.67 8.31 -5.05
N GLY A 46 1.78 8.78 -4.17
CA GLY A 46 1.79 10.16 -3.69
C GLY A 46 3.09 10.53 -2.97
N LEU A 47 3.59 9.64 -2.11
CA LEU A 47 4.85 9.86 -1.38
C LEU A 47 6.06 9.82 -2.30
N LEU A 48 6.10 8.89 -3.26
CA LEU A 48 7.17 8.83 -4.26
C LEU A 48 7.23 10.11 -5.09
N MET A 49 6.08 10.59 -5.56
CA MET A 49 5.99 11.88 -6.27
C MET A 49 6.42 13.05 -5.40
N ALA A 50 6.08 13.01 -4.10
CA ALA A 50 6.47 14.04 -3.15
C ALA A 50 7.98 14.05 -2.88
N PHE A 51 8.61 12.88 -2.80
CA PHE A 51 10.07 12.77 -2.67
C PHE A 51 10.80 13.34 -3.89
N GLU A 52 10.27 13.15 -5.10
CA GLU A 52 10.87 13.62 -6.35
C GLU A 52 10.65 15.12 -6.59
N HIS A 53 9.42 15.61 -6.40
CA HIS A 53 9.04 16.97 -6.80
C HIS A 53 8.90 17.95 -5.64
N GLY A 54 9.08 17.49 -4.39
CA GLY A 54 8.94 18.33 -3.20
C GLY A 54 7.52 18.81 -2.96
N LYS A 55 6.49 18.08 -3.43
CA LYS A 55 5.08 18.41 -3.23
C LYS A 55 4.20 17.17 -3.14
N LEU A 56 3.36 17.09 -2.11
CA LEU A 56 2.31 16.07 -1.99
C LEU A 56 1.01 16.57 -2.62
N GLU A 57 0.58 15.92 -3.71
CA GLU A 57 -0.59 16.37 -4.50
C GLU A 57 -1.78 15.40 -4.47
N ILE A 58 -1.64 14.26 -3.79
CA ILE A 58 -2.73 13.30 -3.64
C ILE A 58 -3.85 13.80 -2.72
N SER A 59 -5.05 13.26 -2.90
CA SER A 59 -6.22 13.56 -2.10
C SER A 59 -6.92 12.28 -1.69
N ASP A 60 -7.22 12.14 -0.40
CA ASP A 60 -7.89 10.96 0.17
C ASP A 60 -9.21 10.62 -0.53
N LYS A 61 -9.88 11.62 -1.13
CA LYS A 61 -11.09 11.43 -1.94
C LYS A 61 -10.92 10.36 -3.04
N TYR A 62 -9.72 10.25 -3.61
CA TYR A 62 -9.42 9.33 -4.71
C TYR A 62 -8.74 8.04 -4.24
N SER A 63 -8.49 7.89 -2.95
CA SER A 63 -7.75 6.73 -2.39
C SER A 63 -8.48 5.40 -2.49
N PHE A 64 -9.74 5.39 -2.94
CA PHE A 64 -10.51 4.19 -3.26
C PHE A 64 -11.10 4.20 -4.68
N ASP A 65 -10.65 5.12 -5.54
CA ASP A 65 -11.12 5.27 -6.92
C ASP A 65 -10.45 4.25 -7.86
N ILE A 66 -10.58 2.97 -7.50
CA ILE A 66 -9.93 1.86 -8.18
C ILE A 66 -10.53 1.63 -9.58
N PRO A 67 -9.69 1.55 -10.64
CA PRO A 67 -10.15 1.14 -11.96
C PRO A 67 -10.73 -0.29 -11.93
N PRO A 68 -11.77 -0.61 -12.71
CA PRO A 68 -12.36 -1.95 -12.72
C PRO A 68 -11.32 -3.03 -13.07
N ILE A 69 -11.17 -4.02 -12.20
CA ILE A 69 -10.37 -5.24 -12.46
C ILE A 69 -11.29 -6.27 -13.11
N ARG A 70 -11.05 -6.59 -14.38
CA ARG A 70 -11.90 -7.50 -15.17
C ARG A 70 -11.17 -8.76 -15.62
N SER A 71 -9.89 -8.86 -15.28
CA SER A 71 -9.03 -9.94 -15.73
C SER A 71 -7.86 -10.16 -14.78
N LYS A 72 -7.22 -11.32 -14.91
CA LYS A 72 -5.93 -11.61 -14.29
C LYS A 72 -4.85 -10.58 -14.65
N ALA A 73 -4.87 -10.07 -15.89
CA ALA A 73 -3.90 -9.07 -16.34
C ALA A 73 -4.07 -7.75 -15.58
N ASP A 74 -5.30 -7.30 -15.36
CA ASP A 74 -5.58 -6.06 -14.59
C ASP A 74 -5.12 -6.20 -13.14
N TRP A 75 -5.39 -7.36 -12.51
CA TRP A 75 -4.95 -7.64 -11.15
C TRP A 75 -3.43 -7.68 -11.03
N ASN A 76 -2.77 -8.44 -11.91
CA ASN A 76 -1.32 -8.53 -11.93
C ASN A 76 -0.68 -7.16 -12.14
N ALA A 77 -1.24 -6.32 -13.02
CA ALA A 77 -0.74 -4.97 -13.23
C ALA A 77 -0.81 -4.09 -11.96
N LEU A 78 -1.89 -4.22 -11.17
CA LEU A 78 -1.99 -3.54 -9.87
C LEU A 78 -0.97 -4.07 -8.86
N VAL A 79 -0.82 -5.39 -8.75
CA VAL A 79 0.13 -6.03 -7.83
C VAL A 79 1.57 -5.67 -8.20
N ASP A 80 1.95 -5.78 -9.48
CA ASP A 80 3.29 -5.44 -9.95
C ASP A 80 3.63 -3.98 -9.67
N ARG A 81 2.66 -3.07 -9.90
CA ARG A 81 2.83 -1.65 -9.58
C ARG A 81 3.00 -1.42 -8.09
N PHE A 82 2.16 -2.03 -7.26
CA PHE A 82 2.27 -1.96 -5.80
C PHE A 82 3.65 -2.42 -5.33
N LEU A 83 4.12 -3.58 -5.79
CA LEU A 83 5.40 -4.15 -5.37
C LEU A 83 6.58 -3.31 -5.84
N LYS A 84 6.52 -2.78 -7.07
CA LYS A 84 7.54 -1.86 -7.58
C LYS A 84 7.58 -0.58 -6.75
N ASN A 85 6.44 0.04 -6.48
CA ASN A 85 6.38 1.28 -5.70
C ASN A 85 6.85 1.07 -4.26
N ALA A 86 6.47 -0.05 -3.62
CA ALA A 86 6.94 -0.41 -2.29
C ALA A 86 8.46 -0.59 -2.25
N ALA A 87 9.05 -1.24 -3.27
CA ALA A 87 10.50 -1.37 -3.39
C ALA A 87 11.18 -0.01 -3.60
N THR A 88 10.69 0.80 -4.53
CA THR A 88 11.21 2.15 -4.80
C THR A 88 11.07 3.07 -3.58
N PHE A 89 10.01 2.93 -2.79
CA PHE A 89 9.82 3.67 -1.55
C PHE A 89 10.89 3.32 -0.52
N ALA A 90 11.14 2.02 -0.31
CA ALA A 90 12.20 1.55 0.59
C ALA A 90 13.60 1.99 0.10
N ASP A 91 13.86 1.91 -1.21
CA ASP A 91 15.14 2.31 -1.81
C ASP A 91 15.38 3.81 -1.63
N ASN A 92 14.38 4.67 -1.82
CA ASN A 92 14.50 6.11 -1.57
C ASN A 92 14.86 6.42 -0.11
N ILE A 93 14.14 5.80 0.84
CA ILE A 93 14.39 6.01 2.27
C ILE A 93 15.82 5.58 2.64
N ALA A 94 16.32 4.49 2.07
CA ALA A 94 17.67 4.02 2.32
C ALA A 94 18.78 5.01 1.86
N GLN A 95 18.45 5.94 0.97
CA GLN A 95 19.37 6.98 0.48
C GLN A 95 19.22 8.32 1.21
N PHE A 96 18.25 8.45 2.12
CA PHE A 96 18.05 9.71 2.85
C PHE A 96 19.19 9.96 3.84
N GLU A 97 19.65 11.21 3.91
CA GLU A 97 20.58 11.65 4.94
C GLU A 97 19.92 11.56 6.33
N GLU A 98 20.67 11.18 7.36
CA GLU A 98 20.14 10.92 8.70
C GLU A 98 19.42 12.15 9.31
N ASN A 99 19.93 13.35 9.04
CA ASN A 99 19.32 14.60 9.50
C ASN A 99 17.97 14.94 8.85
N LEU A 100 17.63 14.31 7.71
CA LEU A 100 16.39 14.56 6.98
C LEU A 100 15.18 14.04 7.76
N PHE A 101 15.34 12.93 8.48
CA PHE A 101 14.25 12.26 9.21
C PHE A 101 13.58 13.19 10.24
N ASP A 102 14.35 14.07 10.87
CA ASP A 102 13.86 15.04 11.85
C ASP A 102 13.34 16.35 11.23
N GLN A 103 13.59 16.59 9.94
CA GLN A 103 13.09 17.78 9.26
C GLN A 103 11.58 17.69 9.06
N PRO A 104 10.87 18.84 9.06
CA PRO A 104 9.48 18.86 8.64
C PRO A 104 9.34 18.22 7.26
N PHE A 105 8.34 17.36 7.10
CA PHE A 105 7.90 16.95 5.78
C PHE A 105 7.43 18.19 5.03
N ILE A 106 7.58 18.18 3.70
CA ILE A 106 7.30 19.25 2.74
C ILE A 106 6.32 20.32 3.25
N ASP A 107 5.10 19.92 3.61
CA ASP A 107 4.16 20.74 4.38
C ASP A 107 4.15 20.28 5.84
N LYS A 108 4.44 21.22 6.75
CA LYS A 108 4.61 20.99 8.19
C LYS A 108 3.40 20.31 8.85
N LYS A 109 2.19 20.42 8.27
CA LYS A 109 1.00 19.76 8.81
C LYS A 109 1.08 18.23 8.78
N TYR A 110 1.98 17.66 7.97
CA TYR A 110 2.20 16.22 7.85
C TYR A 110 3.28 15.66 8.79
N GLY A 111 3.81 16.48 9.71
CA GLY A 111 4.84 16.07 10.66
C GLY A 111 6.26 16.11 10.09
N SER A 112 7.18 15.34 10.66
CA SER A 112 8.52 15.15 10.11
C SER A 112 8.55 14.09 9.01
N TYR A 113 9.65 14.00 8.25
CA TYR A 113 9.85 12.88 7.30
C TYR A 113 9.72 11.52 8.00
N LEU A 114 10.31 11.37 9.18
CA LEU A 114 10.18 10.14 9.97
C LEU A 114 8.71 9.83 10.29
N ARG A 115 7.98 10.79 10.85
CA ARG A 115 6.58 10.56 11.23
C ARG A 115 5.70 10.24 10.02
N ASN A 116 5.96 10.86 8.88
CA ASN A 116 5.24 10.61 7.64
C ASN A 116 5.49 9.18 7.12
N ILE A 117 6.76 8.75 7.11
CA ILE A 117 7.18 7.40 6.70
C ILE A 117 6.59 6.34 7.66
N GLU A 118 6.70 6.55 8.96
CA GLU A 118 6.08 5.66 9.95
C GLU A 118 4.57 5.56 9.75
N GLY A 119 3.91 6.69 9.49
CA GLY A 119 2.47 6.73 9.25
C GLY A 119 2.05 5.83 8.08
N VAL A 120 2.76 5.86 6.94
CA VAL A 120 2.41 4.97 5.81
C VAL A 120 2.78 3.51 6.09
N ILE A 121 3.82 3.22 6.88
CA ILE A 121 4.17 1.86 7.29
C ILE A 121 3.09 1.29 8.22
N GLU A 122 2.67 2.04 9.24
CA GLU A 122 1.59 1.69 10.16
C GLU A 122 0.28 1.44 9.40
N HIS A 123 -0.06 2.35 8.50
CA HIS A 123 -1.25 2.25 7.65
C HIS A 123 -1.21 1.02 6.75
N SER A 124 -0.03 0.71 6.19
CA SER A 124 0.21 -0.49 5.40
C SER A 124 -0.02 -1.75 6.25
N TYR A 125 0.50 -1.83 7.47
CA TYR A 125 0.27 -3.01 8.32
C TYR A 125 -1.19 -3.15 8.77
N TYR A 126 -1.88 -2.03 9.03
CA TYR A 126 -3.32 -2.02 9.30
C TYR A 126 -4.11 -2.68 8.16
N HIS A 127 -3.85 -2.29 6.92
CA HIS A 127 -4.54 -2.86 5.76
C HIS A 127 -4.05 -4.26 5.36
N LEU A 128 -2.80 -4.64 5.69
CA LEU A 128 -2.33 -6.01 5.53
C LEU A 128 -3.12 -6.99 6.42
N GLY A 129 -3.42 -6.57 7.65
CA GLY A 129 -4.27 -7.33 8.55
C GLY A 129 -5.66 -7.57 7.97
N GLN A 130 -6.26 -6.53 7.38
CA GLN A 130 -7.56 -6.63 6.71
C GLN A 130 -7.51 -7.58 5.50
N ILE A 131 -6.53 -7.43 4.61
CA ILE A 131 -6.33 -8.32 3.45
C ILE A 131 -6.21 -9.77 3.90
N SER A 132 -5.38 -10.03 4.91
CA SER A 132 -5.16 -11.38 5.43
C SER A 132 -6.44 -12.00 6.00
N LEU A 133 -7.27 -11.20 6.67
CA LEU A 133 -8.55 -11.67 7.23
C LEU A 133 -9.59 -11.92 6.13
N ILE A 134 -9.76 -10.98 5.20
CA ILE A 134 -10.69 -11.10 4.08
C ILE A 134 -10.35 -12.33 3.24
N LYS A 135 -9.07 -12.55 2.93
CA LYS A 135 -8.62 -13.74 2.20
C LYS A 135 -9.03 -15.04 2.90
N LYS A 136 -8.84 -15.13 4.22
CA LYS A 136 -9.28 -16.30 5.01
C LYS A 136 -10.79 -16.52 4.94
N LEU A 137 -11.60 -15.45 4.98
CA LEU A 137 -13.06 -15.55 4.88
C LEU A 137 -13.51 -16.03 3.49
N ILE A 138 -12.85 -15.57 2.43
CA ILE A 138 -13.13 -16.02 1.05
C ILE A 138 -12.84 -17.52 0.94
N LEU A 139 -11.64 -17.97 1.37
CA LEU A 139 -11.23 -19.37 1.29
C LEU A 139 -12.09 -20.33 2.14
N GLN A 140 -12.74 -19.84 3.20
CA GLN A 140 -13.69 -20.64 3.98
C GLN A 140 -15.06 -20.77 3.32
N SER A 141 -15.35 -19.91 2.33
CA SER A 141 -16.62 -19.88 1.60
C SER A 141 -16.54 -20.62 0.26
N GLU A 142 -15.35 -21.07 -0.14
CA GLU A 142 -15.08 -21.95 -1.28
C GLU A 142 -15.29 -23.43 -0.91
#